data_AF-A0A402BE65-F1
#
_entry.id   AF-A0A402BE65-F1
#
_cell.length_a   1.000
_cell.length_b   1.000
_cell.length_c   1.000
_cell.angle_alpha   90.00
_cell.angle_beta   90.00
_cell.angle_gamma   90.00
#
_symmetry.space_group_name_H-M   'P 1'
#
loop_
_entity.id
_entity.type
_entity.pdbx_description
1 polymer ?
#
loop_
_entity_poly.entity_id
_entity_poly.type
_entity_poly.pdbx_seq_one_letter_code
_entity_poly.pdbx_strand_id
1 'polypeptide(L)'
;MDQHWDDLVHQFCAVSDGLGMPIDDEIFEMVVALNALGITTTMSCAGHITRDDGDVRYPWVDFSASDATIQHLDAEEQKLHKKAMKWQKKLTRVRKKDVARAERRACEEKSHAAWHAYHALGHQQRKLQVPLRQQVVAYLVQFYDGRNVPFDRRLTLRVLSTNTRIESQGAADFHLCEPRDRQVQKLAEYRDEMRDFTEFLKKIYISQRAEGASELEKAETASPHA
;
A
#
# COMPACT_ATOMS: atom_id res chain seq x y z
N MET A 1 -23.71 -12.88 -9.18
CA MET A 1 -22.39 -12.52 -8.63
C MET A 1 -22.06 -13.52 -7.53
N ASP A 2 -20.80 -13.65 -7.16
CA ASP A 2 -20.33 -14.56 -6.10
C ASP A 2 -20.74 -13.99 -4.74
N GLN A 3 -21.33 -14.82 -3.85
CA GLN A 3 -21.77 -14.38 -2.52
C GLN A 3 -20.62 -13.75 -1.72
N HIS A 4 -19.40 -14.25 -1.86
CA HIS A 4 -18.24 -13.67 -1.17
C HIS A 4 -17.93 -12.24 -1.65
N TRP A 5 -18.09 -11.97 -2.95
CA TRP A 5 -17.92 -10.63 -3.51
C TRP A 5 -18.96 -9.66 -2.94
N ASP A 6 -20.23 -10.10 -2.90
CA ASP A 6 -21.33 -9.28 -2.38
C ASP A 6 -21.15 -8.97 -0.88
N ASP A 7 -20.64 -9.94 -0.11
CA ASP A 7 -20.28 -9.76 1.29
C ASP A 7 -19.17 -8.72 1.47
N LEU A 8 -18.12 -8.77 0.64
CA LEU A 8 -17.04 -7.78 0.66
C LEU A 8 -17.54 -6.39 0.28
N VAL A 9 -18.39 -6.27 -0.75
CA VAL A 9 -19.02 -4.99 -1.10
C VAL A 9 -19.78 -4.44 0.10
N HIS A 10 -20.63 -5.25 0.74
CA HIS A 10 -21.38 -4.83 1.93
C HIS A 10 -20.46 -4.41 3.09
N GLN A 11 -19.38 -5.16 3.33
CA GLN A 11 -18.39 -4.84 4.35
C GLN A 11 -17.74 -3.47 4.07
N PHE A 12 -17.24 -3.24 2.86
CA PHE A 12 -16.51 -2.01 2.53
C PHE A 12 -17.42 -0.79 2.35
N CYS A 13 -18.71 -0.97 2.03
CA CYS A 13 -19.68 0.12 2.08
C CYS A 13 -19.84 0.73 3.48
N ALA A 14 -19.57 -0.04 4.54
CA ALA A 14 -19.64 0.44 5.92
C ALA A 14 -18.31 1.04 6.43
N VAL A 15 -17.24 0.98 5.64
CA VAL A 15 -15.92 1.52 6.01
C VAL A 15 -15.87 3.02 5.69
N SER A 16 -15.41 3.80 6.66
CA SER A 16 -15.16 5.23 6.51
C SER A 16 -13.81 5.63 7.10
N ASP A 17 -13.30 6.78 6.67
CA ASP A 17 -12.07 7.35 7.20
C ASP A 17 -12.27 7.98 8.60
N GLY A 18 -11.21 8.57 9.16
CA GLY A 18 -11.26 9.25 10.46
C GLY A 18 -12.17 10.49 10.50
N LEU A 19 -12.69 10.94 9.36
CA LEU A 19 -13.65 12.03 9.22
C LEU A 19 -15.07 11.51 8.97
N GLY A 20 -15.26 10.19 8.89
CA GLY A 20 -16.55 9.56 8.57
C GLY A 20 -16.89 9.58 7.08
N MET A 21 -15.94 9.91 6.20
CA MET A 21 -16.13 9.89 4.75
C MET A 21 -16.02 8.45 4.23
N PRO A 22 -16.94 8.00 3.35
CA PRO A 22 -16.83 6.68 2.73
C PRO A 22 -15.64 6.63 1.76
N ILE A 23 -15.30 5.42 1.32
CA ILE A 23 -14.35 5.21 0.23
C ILE A 23 -14.89 5.86 -1.06
N ASP A 24 -14.03 6.54 -1.81
CA ASP A 24 -14.41 7.18 -3.08
C ASP A 24 -14.96 6.16 -4.09
N ASP A 25 -16.14 6.44 -4.68
CA ASP A 25 -16.82 5.55 -5.63
C ASP A 25 -15.91 5.12 -6.81
N GLU A 26 -15.07 6.03 -7.31
CA GLU A 26 -14.18 5.78 -8.46
C GLU A 26 -13.07 4.77 -8.18
N ILE A 27 -12.75 4.48 -6.91
CA ILE A 27 -11.71 3.52 -6.50
C ILE A 27 -12.23 2.38 -5.64
N PHE A 28 -13.52 2.42 -5.26
CA PHE A 28 -14.16 1.46 -4.36
C PHE A 28 -13.99 0.01 -4.83
N GLU A 29 -14.30 -0.27 -6.10
CA GLU A 29 -14.18 -1.64 -6.63
C GLU A 29 -12.74 -2.16 -6.62
N MET A 30 -11.75 -1.28 -6.75
CA MET A 30 -10.34 -1.67 -6.65
C MET A 30 -10.03 -2.17 -5.24
N VAL A 31 -10.54 -1.46 -4.22
CA VAL A 31 -10.41 -1.85 -2.82
C VAL A 31 -11.04 -3.22 -2.60
N VAL A 32 -12.26 -3.43 -3.08
CA VAL A 32 -12.95 -4.73 -2.97
C VAL A 32 -12.16 -5.84 -3.69
N ALA A 33 -11.73 -5.61 -4.94
CA ALA A 33 -11.02 -6.60 -5.74
C ALA A 33 -9.69 -7.03 -5.11
N LEU A 34 -8.93 -6.10 -4.55
CA LEU A 34 -7.68 -6.41 -3.84
C LEU A 34 -7.96 -7.28 -2.62
N ASN A 35 -8.94 -6.92 -1.79
CA ASN A 35 -9.27 -7.71 -0.60
C ASN A 35 -9.82 -9.10 -0.95
N ALA A 36 -10.62 -9.22 -2.02
CA ALA A 36 -11.10 -10.50 -2.53
C ALA A 36 -9.96 -11.43 -2.97
N LEU A 37 -8.84 -10.85 -3.42
CA LEU A 37 -7.61 -11.57 -3.79
C LEU A 37 -6.64 -11.75 -2.61
N GLY A 38 -7.07 -11.48 -1.38
CA GLY A 38 -6.27 -11.62 -0.16
C GLY A 38 -5.27 -10.48 0.07
N ILE A 39 -5.40 -9.36 -0.64
CA ILE A 39 -4.54 -8.18 -0.50
C ILE A 39 -5.24 -7.15 0.38
N THR A 40 -4.85 -7.11 1.66
CA THR A 40 -5.46 -6.20 2.63
C THR A 40 -5.10 -4.75 2.35
N THR A 41 -6.10 -3.96 1.97
CA THR A 41 -5.98 -2.51 1.79
C THR A 41 -6.07 -1.78 3.12
N THR A 42 -5.33 -0.67 3.25
CA THR A 42 -5.31 0.15 4.47
C THR A 42 -5.88 1.55 4.26
N MET A 43 -5.63 2.16 3.10
CA MET A 43 -6.14 3.48 2.73
C MET A 43 -6.26 3.58 1.21
N SER A 44 -7.08 4.49 0.71
CA SER A 44 -7.17 4.79 -0.71
C SER A 44 -7.59 6.24 -0.95
N CYS A 45 -7.40 6.71 -2.17
CA CYS A 45 -7.97 7.96 -2.67
C CYS A 45 -8.15 7.85 -4.18
N ALA A 46 -9.29 8.26 -4.72
CA ALA A 46 -9.53 8.33 -6.17
C ALA A 46 -8.78 9.48 -6.86
N GLY A 47 -8.00 10.25 -6.10
CA GLY A 47 -7.47 11.53 -6.53
C GLY A 47 -8.57 12.59 -6.58
N HIS A 48 -8.21 13.86 -6.48
CA HIS A 48 -9.17 14.97 -6.53
C HIS A 48 -8.45 16.27 -6.84
N ILE A 49 -9.25 17.28 -7.20
CA ILE A 49 -8.83 18.67 -7.34
C ILE A 49 -9.21 19.38 -6.06
N THR A 50 -8.24 19.91 -5.31
CA THR A 50 -8.51 20.72 -4.12
C THR A 50 -9.06 22.09 -4.50
N ARG A 51 -9.95 22.64 -3.68
CA ARG A 51 -10.65 23.91 -3.96
C ARG A 51 -9.80 25.16 -3.70
N ASP A 52 -8.84 25.07 -2.78
CA ASP A 52 -8.21 26.26 -2.18
C ASP A 52 -6.90 26.68 -2.84
N ASP A 53 -6.09 25.71 -3.25
CA ASP A 53 -4.81 25.88 -3.97
C ASP A 53 -4.87 25.35 -5.40
N GLY A 54 -5.91 24.59 -5.73
CA GLY A 54 -6.07 23.99 -7.04
C GLY A 54 -5.03 22.92 -7.30
N ASP A 55 -4.47 22.22 -6.30
CA ASP A 55 -3.58 21.09 -6.54
C ASP A 55 -4.34 19.89 -7.13
N VAL A 56 -3.71 19.15 -8.05
CA VAL A 56 -4.21 17.82 -8.45
C VAL A 56 -3.59 16.79 -7.54
N ARG A 57 -4.42 15.96 -6.92
CA ARG A 57 -4.00 14.68 -6.34
C ARG A 57 -4.41 13.54 -7.24
N TYR A 58 -3.49 12.60 -7.45
CA TYR A 58 -3.69 11.43 -8.29
C TYR A 58 -4.20 10.22 -7.50
N PRO A 59 -4.87 9.25 -8.14
CA PRO A 59 -5.42 8.08 -7.46
C PRO A 59 -4.33 7.14 -6.93
N TRP A 60 -4.60 6.53 -5.79
CA TRP A 60 -3.72 5.53 -5.18
C TRP A 60 -4.48 4.60 -4.22
N VAL A 61 -3.92 3.40 -3.99
CA VAL A 61 -4.37 2.46 -2.95
C VAL A 61 -3.17 1.99 -2.14
N ASP A 62 -3.23 2.16 -0.82
CA ASP A 62 -2.25 1.62 0.12
C ASP A 62 -2.70 0.24 0.61
N PHE A 63 -1.76 -0.71 0.64
CA PHE A 63 -1.96 -2.05 1.17
C PHE A 63 -0.80 -2.46 2.07
N SER A 64 -1.07 -3.39 2.97
CA SER A 64 -0.07 -3.98 3.85
C SER A 64 -0.54 -5.35 4.29
N ALA A 65 0.39 -6.28 4.50
CA ALA A 65 0.08 -7.48 5.25
C ALA A 65 -0.38 -7.06 6.67
N SER A 66 -1.46 -7.66 7.15
CA SER A 66 -2.20 -7.20 8.33
C SER A 66 -2.40 -8.29 9.38
N ASP A 67 -1.40 -9.17 9.55
CA ASP A 67 -1.45 -10.20 10.58
C ASP A 67 -1.03 -9.66 11.97
N ALA A 68 -1.31 -10.45 13.00
CA ALA A 68 -0.98 -10.10 14.39
C ALA A 68 0.53 -9.89 14.62
N THR A 69 1.39 -10.55 13.83
CA THR A 69 2.84 -10.39 13.90
C THR A 69 3.24 -9.00 13.45
N ILE A 70 2.69 -8.52 12.33
CA ILE A 70 2.98 -7.19 11.80
C ILE A 70 2.48 -6.11 12.75
N GLN A 71 1.26 -6.25 13.27
CA GLN A 71 0.72 -5.31 14.26
C GLN A 71 1.59 -5.20 15.52
N HIS A 72 2.10 -6.34 16.01
CA HIS A 72 3.04 -6.35 17.14
C HIS A 72 4.34 -5.62 16.80
N LEU A 73 4.94 -5.91 15.63
CA LEU A 73 6.18 -5.28 15.19
C LEU A 73 6.01 -3.77 14.98
N ASP A 74 4.86 -3.30 14.48
CA ASP A 74 4.56 -1.87 14.34
C ASP A 74 4.58 -1.15 15.69
N ALA A 75 3.98 -1.76 16.72
CA ALA A 75 3.98 -1.20 18.07
C ALA A 75 5.40 -1.15 18.67
N GLU A 76 6.25 -2.15 18.39
CA GLU A 76 7.65 -2.15 18.79
C GLU A 76 8.48 -1.11 18.03
N GLU A 77 8.27 -0.98 16.72
CA GLU A 77 8.92 -0.01 15.86
C GLU A 77 8.66 1.42 16.34
N GLN A 78 7.41 1.75 16.68
CA GLN A 78 7.06 3.04 17.25
C GLN A 78 7.80 3.33 18.57
N LYS A 79 7.98 2.34 19.44
CA LYS A 79 8.76 2.49 20.68
C LYS A 79 10.23 2.75 20.38
N LEU A 80 10.82 2.01 19.44
CA LEU A 80 12.21 2.19 19.03
C LEU A 80 12.44 3.55 18.36
N HIS A 81 11.53 3.99 17.49
CA HIS A 81 11.60 5.30 16.86
C HIS A 81 11.58 6.44 17.90
N LYS A 82 10.64 6.39 18.86
CA LYS A 82 10.60 7.36 19.98
C LYS A 82 11.91 7.38 20.77
N LYS A 83 12.50 6.22 21.04
CA LYS A 83 13.80 6.08 21.72
C LYS A 83 14.93 6.68 20.89
N ALA A 84 14.98 6.39 19.59
CA ALA A 84 15.99 6.92 18.66
C ALA A 84 15.92 8.44 18.57
N MET A 85 14.71 9.00 18.41
CA MET A 85 14.47 10.45 18.38
C MET A 85 14.87 11.13 19.69
N LYS A 86 14.60 10.51 20.84
CA LYS A 86 15.02 11.02 22.16
C LYS A 86 16.55 11.15 22.25
N TRP A 87 17.28 10.11 21.84
CA TRP A 87 18.75 10.13 21.85
C TRP A 87 19.32 11.09 20.81
N GLN A 88 18.72 11.16 19.62
CA GLN A 88 19.10 12.12 18.58
C GLN A 88 18.98 13.56 19.09
N LYS A 89 17.86 13.91 19.72
CA LYS A 89 17.64 15.23 20.32
C LYS A 89 18.66 15.53 21.43
N LYS A 90 19.00 14.54 22.26
CA LYS A 90 20.03 14.68 23.29
C LYS A 90 21.41 14.89 22.68
N LEU A 91 21.77 14.13 21.64
CA LEU A 91 23.02 14.26 20.93
C LEU A 91 23.18 15.64 20.30
N THR A 92 22.14 16.16 19.65
CA THR A 92 22.13 17.53 19.10
C THR A 92 22.39 18.58 20.18
N ARG A 93 21.83 18.40 21.38
CA ARG A 93 22.09 19.31 22.53
C ARG A 93 23.53 19.21 23.03
N VAL A 94 24.08 18.00 23.14
CA VAL A 94 25.47 17.76 23.56
C VAL A 94 26.47 18.29 22.52
N ARG A 95 26.15 18.24 21.23
CA ARG A 95 27.00 18.82 20.17
C ARG A 95 27.06 20.34 20.21
N LYS A 96 25.97 21.00 20.60
CA LYS A 96 25.89 22.47 20.75
C LYS A 96 26.58 23.00 22.00
N LYS A 97 26.85 22.14 22.98
CA LYS A 97 27.54 22.51 24.21
C LYS A 97 29.01 22.07 24.14
N ASP A 98 29.87 22.78 24.86
CA ASP A 98 31.28 22.40 25.00
C ASP A 98 31.44 21.33 26.09
N VAL A 99 30.88 20.15 25.79
CA VAL A 99 30.82 19.01 26.72
C VAL A 99 32.03 18.12 26.52
N ALA A 100 32.50 17.50 27.60
CA ALA A 100 33.62 16.57 27.57
C ALA A 100 33.46 15.50 26.48
N ARG A 101 34.56 15.21 25.76
CA ARG A 101 34.58 14.25 24.63
C ARG A 101 34.00 12.88 24.99
N ALA A 102 34.24 12.40 26.20
CA ALA A 102 33.71 11.12 26.68
C ALA A 102 32.17 11.12 26.76
N GLU A 103 31.55 12.20 27.24
CA GLU A 103 30.09 12.33 27.31
C GLU A 103 29.47 12.41 25.92
N ARG A 104 30.11 13.15 25.00
CA ARG A 104 29.67 13.21 23.60
C ARG A 104 29.68 11.82 22.96
N ARG A 105 30.78 11.08 23.09
CA ARG A 105 30.91 9.72 22.54
C ARG A 105 29.86 8.76 23.12
N ALA A 106 29.65 8.77 24.44
CA ALA A 106 28.64 7.93 25.07
C ALA A 106 27.21 8.25 24.59
N CYS A 107 26.91 9.52 24.29
CA CYS A 107 25.63 9.90 23.70
C CYS A 107 25.50 9.46 22.23
N GLU A 108 26.58 9.53 21.46
CA GLU A 108 26.63 9.05 20.06
C GLU A 108 26.39 7.56 19.98
N GLU A 109 27.07 6.75 20.80
CA GLU A 109 26.90 5.30 20.87
C GLU A 109 25.45 4.90 21.17
N LYS A 110 24.79 5.59 22.13
CA LYS A 110 23.38 5.33 22.46
C LYS A 110 22.42 5.75 21.34
N SER A 111 22.69 6.87 20.68
CA SER A 111 21.90 7.33 19.53
C SER A 111 22.01 6.34 18.37
N HIS A 112 23.24 5.92 18.07
CA HIS A 112 23.55 4.95 17.03
C HIS A 112 22.89 3.60 17.29
N ALA A 113 23.05 3.06 18.50
CA ALA A 113 22.41 1.78 18.88
C ALA A 113 20.88 1.84 18.78
N ALA A 114 20.26 2.98 19.14
CA ALA A 114 18.82 3.14 19.03
C ALA A 114 18.34 3.18 17.56
N TRP A 115 19.04 3.92 16.69
CA TRP A 115 18.74 3.93 15.25
C TRP A 115 18.99 2.58 14.58
N HIS A 116 20.06 1.87 14.94
CA HIS A 116 20.33 0.53 14.44
C HIS A 116 19.21 -0.45 14.78
N ALA A 117 18.75 -0.47 16.04
CA ALA A 117 17.64 -1.32 16.45
C ALA A 117 16.36 -0.99 15.68
N TYR A 118 16.04 0.31 15.51
CA TYR A 118 14.90 0.78 14.73
C TYR A 118 14.99 0.31 13.26
N HIS A 119 16.11 0.53 12.58
CA HIS A 119 16.29 0.14 11.19
C HIS A 119 16.30 -1.38 10.98
N ALA A 120 16.85 -2.14 11.93
CA ALA A 120 16.83 -3.59 11.89
C ALA A 120 15.39 -4.14 11.94
N LEU A 121 14.56 -3.58 12.83
CA LEU A 121 13.15 -3.95 12.92
C LEU A 121 12.36 -3.54 11.66
N GLY A 122 12.55 -2.31 11.18
CA GLY A 122 11.92 -1.85 9.93
C GLY A 122 12.31 -2.72 8.73
N HIS A 123 13.55 -3.22 8.68
CA HIS A 123 13.97 -4.17 7.65
C HIS A 123 13.27 -5.54 7.79
N GLN A 124 13.06 -6.02 9.03
CA GLN A 124 12.30 -7.25 9.28
C GLN A 124 10.84 -7.11 8.84
N GLN A 125 10.16 -6.02 9.19
CA GLN A 125 8.79 -5.74 8.73
C GLN A 125 8.73 -5.71 7.19
N ARG A 126 9.68 -5.02 6.53
CA ARG A 126 9.73 -5.00 5.05
C ARG A 126 9.87 -6.38 4.42
N LYS A 127 10.58 -7.32 5.06
CA LYS A 127 10.69 -8.71 4.57
C LYS A 127 9.36 -9.46 4.65
N LEU A 128 8.59 -9.25 5.71
CA LEU A 128 7.26 -9.87 5.86
C LEU A 128 6.27 -9.37 4.80
N GLN A 129 6.46 -8.15 4.30
CA GLN A 129 5.65 -7.58 3.21
C GLN A 129 6.04 -8.11 1.81
N VAL A 130 7.17 -8.81 1.65
CA VAL A 130 7.68 -9.23 0.33
C VAL A 130 6.72 -10.17 -0.40
N PRO A 131 6.16 -11.24 0.20
CA PRO A 131 5.26 -12.15 -0.50
C PRO A 131 4.04 -11.42 -1.07
N LEU A 132 3.42 -10.54 -0.27
CA LEU A 132 2.28 -9.75 -0.70
C LEU A 132 2.64 -8.80 -1.87
N ARG A 133 3.80 -8.13 -1.79
CA ARG A 133 4.29 -7.30 -2.90
C ARG A 133 4.58 -8.10 -4.16
N GLN A 134 5.17 -9.29 -4.03
CA GLN A 134 5.44 -10.19 -5.16
C GLN A 134 4.15 -10.63 -5.84
N GLN A 135 3.09 -10.90 -5.06
CA GLN A 135 1.77 -11.21 -5.60
C GLN A 135 1.21 -10.05 -6.44
N VAL A 136 1.24 -8.82 -5.92
CA VAL A 136 0.77 -7.65 -6.68
C VAL A 136 1.63 -7.38 -7.92
N VAL A 137 2.96 -7.57 -7.82
CA VAL A 137 3.85 -7.48 -8.99
C VAL A 137 3.48 -8.52 -10.04
N ALA A 138 3.16 -9.76 -9.66
CA ALA A 138 2.73 -10.79 -10.60
C ALA A 138 1.45 -10.38 -11.35
N TYR A 139 0.50 -9.75 -10.66
CA TYR A 139 -0.69 -9.17 -11.31
C TYR A 139 -0.35 -8.02 -12.23
N LEU A 140 0.53 -7.10 -11.83
CA LEU A 140 0.96 -5.99 -12.70
C LEU A 140 1.70 -6.49 -13.96
N VAL A 141 2.54 -7.52 -13.82
CA VAL A 141 3.25 -8.14 -14.96
C VAL A 141 2.25 -8.71 -15.96
N GLN A 142 1.26 -9.49 -15.49
CA GLN A 142 0.23 -10.05 -16.36
C GLN A 142 -0.67 -8.95 -16.96
N PHE A 143 -1.03 -7.95 -16.16
CA PHE A 143 -1.85 -6.83 -16.60
C PHE A 143 -1.18 -6.04 -17.73
N TYR A 144 0.13 -5.84 -17.67
CA TYR A 144 0.88 -5.10 -18.68
C TYR A 144 1.40 -5.95 -19.85
N ASP A 145 1.22 -7.27 -19.82
CA ASP A 145 1.65 -8.15 -20.89
C ASP A 145 0.94 -7.79 -22.21
N GLY A 146 1.74 -7.53 -23.26
CA GLY A 146 1.24 -7.09 -24.56
C GLY A 146 0.59 -5.69 -24.63
N ARG A 147 0.47 -4.93 -23.52
CA ARG A 147 -0.13 -3.58 -23.54
C ARG A 147 0.90 -2.49 -23.84
N ASN A 148 0.53 -1.54 -24.71
CA ASN A 148 1.30 -0.33 -24.94
C ASN A 148 0.73 0.84 -24.13
N VAL A 149 1.23 1.02 -22.90
CA VAL A 149 0.81 2.10 -21.99
C VAL A 149 1.98 3.08 -21.78
N PRO A 150 1.73 4.41 -21.87
CA PRO A 150 2.72 5.43 -21.55
C PRO A 150 3.35 5.21 -20.17
N PHE A 151 4.65 5.48 -20.05
CA PHE A 151 5.43 5.19 -18.86
C PHE A 151 4.84 5.82 -17.59
N ASP A 152 4.46 7.09 -17.65
CA ASP A 152 3.90 7.84 -16.52
C ASP A 152 2.54 7.31 -16.05
N ARG A 153 1.76 6.70 -16.95
CA ARG A 153 0.46 6.09 -16.65
C ARG A 153 0.59 4.68 -16.05
N ARG A 154 1.74 4.00 -16.16
CA ARG A 154 1.88 2.64 -15.61
C ARG A 154 1.77 2.63 -14.09
N LEU A 155 1.01 1.70 -13.55
CA LEU A 155 0.92 1.47 -12.12
C LEU A 155 2.21 0.85 -11.59
N THR A 156 2.68 1.36 -10.46
CA THR A 156 3.90 0.92 -9.79
C THR A 156 3.65 0.74 -8.29
N LEU A 157 4.58 0.07 -7.63
CA LEU A 157 4.58 -0.08 -6.18
C LEU A 157 5.55 0.90 -5.55
N ARG A 158 5.03 1.85 -4.78
CA ARG A 158 5.85 2.73 -3.93
C ARG A 158 5.84 2.22 -2.50
N VAL A 159 7.02 1.88 -2.00
CA VAL A 159 7.18 1.46 -0.61
C VAL A 159 7.12 2.68 0.30
N LEU A 160 6.05 2.76 1.09
CA LEU A 160 5.97 3.63 2.25
C LEU A 160 6.51 2.86 3.47
N SER A 161 6.65 3.51 4.62
CA SER A 161 7.28 2.92 5.83
C SER A 161 6.95 1.43 6.03
N THR A 162 5.70 1.13 6.38
CA THR A 162 5.15 -0.23 6.56
C THR A 162 4.15 -0.60 5.46
N ASN A 163 3.52 0.40 4.83
CA ASN A 163 2.56 0.21 3.74
C ASN A 163 3.23 0.19 2.36
N THR A 164 2.51 -0.31 1.37
CA THR A 164 2.89 -0.23 -0.04
C THR A 164 1.76 0.44 -0.79
N ARG A 165 2.10 1.43 -1.61
CA ARG A 165 1.16 2.16 -2.43
C ARG A 165 1.17 1.63 -3.86
N ILE A 166 -0.01 1.38 -4.41
CA ILE A 166 -0.24 1.25 -5.84
C ILE A 166 -0.62 2.64 -6.34
N GLU A 167 0.16 3.20 -7.26
CA GLU A 167 -0.12 4.48 -7.92
C GLU A 167 0.49 4.51 -9.32
N SER A 168 0.01 5.42 -10.18
CA SER A 168 0.65 5.67 -11.47
C SER A 168 2.06 6.22 -11.28
N GLN A 169 3.02 5.81 -12.11
CA GLN A 169 4.42 6.20 -11.98
C GLN A 169 4.65 7.71 -12.00
N GLY A 170 3.85 8.45 -12.77
CA GLY A 170 3.90 9.90 -12.84
C GLY A 170 3.12 10.62 -11.74
N ALA A 171 2.60 9.92 -10.72
CA ALA A 171 1.75 10.52 -9.68
C ALA A 171 2.52 11.38 -8.66
N ALA A 172 3.83 11.23 -8.53
CA ALA A 172 4.63 12.01 -7.58
C ALA A 172 4.87 13.45 -8.07
N ASP A 173 5.80 13.63 -9.01
CA ASP A 173 6.30 14.98 -9.37
C ASP A 173 6.25 15.28 -10.88
N PHE A 174 5.89 14.31 -11.73
CA PHE A 174 6.06 14.42 -13.18
C PHE A 174 5.33 15.62 -13.79
N HIS A 175 4.13 15.90 -13.29
CA HIS A 175 3.26 16.93 -13.84
C HIS A 175 3.12 18.15 -12.91
N LEU A 176 3.94 18.24 -11.85
CA LEU A 176 3.84 19.31 -10.87
C LEU A 176 4.05 20.71 -11.49
N CYS A 177 4.93 20.78 -12.49
CA CYS A 177 5.21 22.02 -13.23
C CYS A 177 4.43 22.14 -14.56
N GLU A 178 3.61 21.15 -14.90
CA GLU A 178 2.82 21.18 -16.12
C GLU A 178 1.62 22.13 -15.98
N PRO A 179 1.12 22.69 -17.10
CA PRO A 179 -0.12 23.45 -17.13
C PRO A 179 -1.30 22.69 -16.51
N ARG A 180 -2.26 23.44 -15.96
CA ARG A 180 -3.34 22.87 -15.16
C ARG A 180 -4.19 21.86 -15.94
N ASP A 181 -4.53 22.19 -17.18
CA ASP A 181 -5.25 21.34 -18.11
C ASP A 181 -4.54 19.99 -18.31
N ARG A 182 -3.21 19.99 -18.39
CA ARG A 182 -2.42 18.74 -18.44
C ARG A 182 -2.50 17.93 -17.16
N GLN A 183 -2.41 18.57 -15.99
CA GLN A 183 -2.53 17.85 -14.72
C GLN A 183 -3.91 17.19 -14.56
N VAL A 184 -4.98 17.90 -14.94
CA VAL A 184 -6.36 17.38 -14.90
C VAL A 184 -6.56 16.26 -15.93
N GLN A 185 -6.01 16.42 -17.13
CA GLN A 185 -5.99 15.33 -18.13
C GLN A 185 -5.32 14.08 -17.55
N LYS A 186 -4.17 14.24 -16.89
CA LYS A 186 -3.44 13.13 -16.27
C LYS A 186 -4.21 12.47 -15.14
N LEU A 187 -4.98 13.23 -14.37
CA LEU A 187 -5.86 12.66 -13.34
C LEU A 187 -6.87 11.70 -13.97
N ALA A 188 -7.53 12.10 -15.06
CA ALA A 188 -8.46 11.25 -15.78
C ALA A 188 -7.75 9.99 -16.34
N GLU A 189 -6.60 10.15 -17.00
CA GLU A 189 -5.82 9.03 -17.54
C GLU A 189 -5.38 8.01 -16.47
N TYR A 190 -5.01 8.49 -15.27
CA TYR A 190 -4.59 7.63 -14.17
C TYR A 190 -5.78 6.93 -13.50
N ARG A 191 -6.94 7.59 -13.41
CA ARG A 191 -8.19 6.94 -12.97
C ARG A 191 -8.63 5.86 -13.95
N ASP A 192 -8.49 6.10 -15.25
CA ASP A 192 -8.79 5.12 -16.28
C ASP A 192 -7.88 3.89 -16.13
N GLU A 193 -6.58 4.08 -15.87
CA GLU A 193 -5.67 2.96 -15.65
C GLU A 193 -6.01 2.15 -14.39
N MET A 194 -6.38 2.82 -13.29
CA MET A 194 -6.84 2.14 -12.07
C MET A 194 -8.10 1.31 -12.32
N ARG A 195 -9.04 1.82 -13.12
CA ARG A 195 -10.26 1.11 -13.49
C ARG A 195 -9.96 -0.10 -14.39
N ASP A 196 -9.11 0.07 -15.40
CA ASP A 196 -8.66 -1.04 -16.26
C ASP A 196 -8.00 -2.15 -15.43
N PHE A 197 -7.16 -1.77 -14.45
CA PHE A 197 -6.52 -2.73 -13.55
C PHE A 197 -7.52 -3.41 -12.61
N THR A 198 -8.52 -2.67 -12.12
CA THR A 198 -9.60 -3.21 -11.31
C THR A 198 -10.38 -4.29 -12.05
N GLU A 199 -10.76 -4.04 -13.30
CA GLU A 199 -11.44 -5.02 -14.15
C GLU A 199 -10.56 -6.25 -14.42
N PHE A 200 -9.26 -6.07 -14.58
CA PHE A 200 -8.31 -7.19 -14.67
C PHE A 200 -8.31 -8.03 -13.38
N LEU A 201 -8.21 -7.41 -12.19
CA LEU A 201 -8.21 -8.11 -10.91
C LEU A 201 -9.53 -8.87 -10.67
N LYS A 202 -10.68 -8.27 -11.03
CA LYS A 202 -12.00 -8.92 -10.97
C LYS A 202 -12.04 -10.20 -11.79
N LYS A 203 -11.48 -10.18 -13.01
CA LYS A 203 -11.39 -11.38 -13.86
C LYS A 203 -10.52 -12.47 -13.24
N ILE A 204 -9.39 -12.11 -12.63
CA ILE A 204 -8.53 -13.06 -11.91
C ILE A 204 -9.30 -13.71 -10.77
N TYR A 205 -9.97 -12.91 -9.94
CA TYR A 205 -10.77 -13.40 -8.81
C TYR A 205 -11.84 -14.40 -9.26
N ILE A 206 -12.64 -14.03 -10.28
CA ILE A 206 -13.71 -14.89 -10.82
C ILE A 206 -13.13 -16.21 -11.36
N SER A 207 -11.99 -16.14 -12.05
CA SER A 207 -11.34 -17.34 -12.63
C SER A 207 -10.86 -18.30 -11.54
N GLN A 208 -10.20 -17.79 -10.50
CA GLN A 208 -9.75 -18.59 -9.35
C GLN A 208 -10.90 -19.29 -8.62
N ARG A 209 -12.07 -18.62 -8.53
CA ARG A 209 -13.27 -19.19 -7.91
C ARG A 209 -13.90 -20.30 -8.76
N ALA A 210 -13.92 -20.12 -10.08
CA ALA A 210 -14.43 -21.14 -11.00
C ALA A 210 -13.56 -22.41 -11.00
N GLU A 211 -12.23 -22.25 -10.97
CA GLU A 211 -11.28 -23.35 -10.88
C GLU A 211 -11.41 -24.12 -9.56
N GLY A 212 -11.46 -23.40 -8.43
CA GLY A 212 -11.62 -24.02 -7.10
C GLY A 212 -12.95 -24.76 -6.93
N ALA A 213 -14.03 -24.28 -7.55
CA ALA A 213 -15.32 -25.00 -7.55
C ALA A 213 -15.25 -26.30 -8.35
N SER A 214 -14.55 -26.31 -9.49
CA SER A 214 -14.37 -27.51 -10.31
C SER A 214 -13.51 -28.58 -9.64
N GLU A 215 -12.51 -28.19 -8.84
CA GLU A 215 -11.67 -29.14 -8.09
C GLU A 215 -12.42 -29.81 -6.93
N LEU A 216 -13.28 -29.06 -6.22
CA LEU A 216 -14.12 -29.61 -5.15
C LEU A 216 -15.14 -30.64 -5.69
N GLU A 217 -15.76 -30.36 -6.84
CA GLU A 217 -16.70 -31.27 -7.48
C GLU A 217 -16.02 -32.56 -8.00
N LYS A 218 -14.76 -32.46 -8.46
CA LYS A 218 -13.93 -33.62 -8.81
C LYS A 218 -13.49 -34.43 -7.59
N ALA A 219 -13.25 -33.78 -6.44
CA ALA A 219 -12.88 -34.46 -5.20
C ALA A 219 -14.07 -35.22 -4.57
N GLU A 220 -15.28 -34.66 -4.65
CA GLU A 220 -16.51 -35.32 -4.16
C GLU A 220 -16.94 -36.50 -5.04
N THR A 221 -16.73 -36.41 -6.36
CA THR A 221 -17.04 -37.52 -7.30
C THR A 221 -15.97 -38.62 -7.32
N ALA A 222 -14.76 -38.34 -6.84
CA ALA A 222 -13.67 -39.30 -6.72
C ALA A 222 -13.68 -40.15 -5.42
N SER A 223 -14.69 -39.99 -4.56
CA SER A 223 -14.85 -40.81 -3.35
C SER A 223 -16.09 -41.73 -3.41
N PRO A 224 -16.05 -42.84 -4.17
CA PRO A 224 -16.96 -43.96 -3.97
C PRO A 224 -16.31 -45.06 -3.11
N HIS A 225 -16.95 -45.33 -1.96
CA HIS A 225 -16.81 -46.53 -1.12
C HIS A 225 -15.44 -46.86 -0.49
N ALA A 226 -15.34 -46.58 0.81
CA ALA A 226 -14.73 -47.48 1.78
C ALA A 226 -15.72 -47.76 2.91
#